data_AF-A0A661MK82-F1
#
_entry.id   AF-A0A661MK82-F1
#
_cell.length_a   1.000
_cell.length_b   1.000
_cell.length_c   1.000
_cell.angle_alpha   90.00
_cell.angle_beta   90.00
_cell.angle_gamma   90.00
#
_symmetry.space_group_name_H-M   'P 1'
#
loop_
_entity.id
_entity.type
_entity.pdbx_description
1 polymer ?
#
loop_
_entity_poly.entity_id
_entity_poly.type
_entity_poly.pdbx_seq_one_letter_code
_entity_poly.pdbx_strand_id
1 'polypeptide(L)'
;LFGHYADINAFSVGSPLLIAFLAFSLVGLPLLGNLVPSRVSFLSSMRYYAGNWAYSVWLFRGDSSKKLDAHLTKAAPRLPEQLRPFLDDEAITATLSKVVGFRAMHLHGRCLQALLPKAVDNIDDYEYLDGELVAGIVVGWNFGEGHLHNMQLLRSIQEQCNFEEGELRCIFVESQPMGRPTHSWTIADAATGVRETGKIRVKDLLDLQPWPPMENS
;
A
#
# COMPACT_ATOMS: atom_id res chain seq x y z
N LEU A 1 -8.39 -34.87 3.13
CA LEU A 1 -8.24 -33.86 4.20
C LEU A 1 -9.59 -33.35 4.72
N PHE A 2 -10.58 -33.11 3.86
CA PHE A 2 -11.98 -32.93 4.29
C PHE A 2 -12.68 -34.30 4.33
N GLY A 3 -13.33 -34.63 5.46
CA GLY A 3 -14.18 -35.84 5.61
C GLY A 3 -13.63 -36.98 6.48
N HIS A 4 -12.36 -36.95 6.89
CA HIS A 4 -11.76 -38.03 7.68
C HIS A 4 -12.13 -38.00 9.19
N TYR A 5 -12.77 -36.92 9.63
CA TYR A 5 -13.18 -36.66 11.02
C TYR A 5 -14.58 -36.02 11.09
N ALA A 6 -15.57 -36.61 10.41
CA ALA A 6 -16.93 -36.08 10.39
C ALA A 6 -17.59 -35.99 11.80
N ASP A 7 -17.10 -36.79 12.75
CA ASP A 7 -17.60 -36.82 14.13
C ASP A 7 -17.01 -35.72 15.02
N ILE A 8 -15.96 -35.00 14.57
CA ILE A 8 -15.35 -33.90 15.33
C ILE A 8 -16.11 -32.60 15.01
N ASN A 9 -16.90 -32.16 15.99
CA ASN A 9 -17.64 -30.90 15.95
C ASN A 9 -16.75 -29.73 16.41
N ALA A 10 -16.95 -28.52 15.90
CA ALA A 10 -16.35 -27.28 16.43
C ALA A 10 -16.54 -27.12 17.96
N PHE A 11 -17.61 -27.68 18.53
CA PHE A 11 -17.88 -27.66 19.97
C PHE A 11 -17.22 -28.81 20.77
N SER A 12 -16.51 -29.73 20.12
CA SER A 12 -15.82 -30.83 20.82
C SER A 12 -14.50 -30.41 21.46
N VAL A 13 -14.09 -29.14 21.31
CA VAL A 13 -12.89 -28.59 21.92
C VAL A 13 -13.13 -28.39 23.42
N GLY A 14 -12.60 -29.29 24.25
CA GLY A 14 -12.78 -29.22 25.71
C GLY A 14 -11.73 -28.38 26.46
N SER A 15 -10.61 -28.02 25.82
CA SER A 15 -9.53 -27.26 26.46
C SER A 15 -9.87 -25.76 26.52
N PRO A 16 -10.04 -25.16 27.71
CA PRO A 16 -10.38 -23.74 27.82
C PRO A 16 -9.33 -22.82 27.21
N LEU A 17 -8.03 -23.19 27.32
CA LEU A 17 -6.94 -22.42 26.73
C LEU A 17 -6.99 -22.43 25.20
N LEU A 18 -7.28 -23.59 24.60
CA LEU A 18 -7.41 -23.71 23.15
C LEU A 18 -8.63 -22.94 22.65
N ILE A 19 -9.77 -23.02 23.35
CA ILE A 19 -10.95 -22.20 23.04
C ILE A 19 -10.60 -20.72 23.08
N ALA A 20 -9.95 -20.25 24.16
CA ALA A 20 -9.58 -18.85 24.31
C ALA A 20 -8.63 -18.39 23.19
N PHE A 21 -7.63 -19.20 22.85
CA PHE A 21 -6.70 -18.92 21.75
C PHE A 21 -7.43 -18.83 20.40
N LEU A 22 -8.33 -19.77 20.10
CA LEU A 22 -9.11 -19.78 18.86
C LEU A 22 -10.09 -18.60 18.79
N ALA A 23 -10.80 -18.32 19.89
CA ALA A 23 -11.71 -17.17 19.96
C ALA A 23 -10.95 -15.86 19.75
N PHE A 24 -9.78 -15.69 20.38
CA PHE A 24 -8.94 -14.52 20.16
C PHE A 24 -8.42 -14.44 18.71
N SER A 25 -7.86 -15.53 18.16
CA SER A 25 -7.22 -15.51 16.85
C SER A 25 -8.22 -15.40 15.70
N LEU A 26 -9.39 -16.03 15.82
CA LEU A 26 -10.41 -16.10 14.76
C LEU A 26 -11.46 -15.00 14.85
N VAL A 27 -11.68 -14.42 16.04
CA VAL A 27 -12.71 -13.39 16.25
C VAL A 27 -12.10 -12.11 16.81
N GLY A 28 -11.37 -12.20 17.92
CA GLY A 28 -10.80 -11.02 18.58
C GLY A 28 -9.88 -10.18 17.69
N LEU A 29 -8.88 -10.83 17.08
CA LEU A 29 -7.87 -10.18 16.24
C LEU A 29 -8.47 -9.63 14.92
N PRO A 30 -9.31 -10.39 14.18
CA PRO A 30 -10.04 -9.84 13.04
C PRO A 30 -10.97 -8.68 13.40
N LEU A 31 -11.73 -8.77 14.49
CA LEU A 31 -12.61 -7.65 14.91
C LEU A 31 -11.80 -6.41 15.25
N LEU A 32 -10.75 -6.55 16.04
CA LEU A 32 -9.89 -5.42 16.42
C LEU A 32 -9.29 -4.76 15.18
N GLY A 33 -8.77 -5.55 14.24
CA GLY A 33 -8.18 -5.02 13.02
C GLY A 33 -9.17 -4.45 12.01
N ASN A 34 -10.43 -4.85 12.05
CA ASN A 34 -11.48 -4.18 11.28
C ASN A 34 -11.93 -2.86 11.95
N LEU A 35 -11.93 -2.77 13.28
CA LEU A 35 -12.31 -1.57 14.02
C LEU A 35 -11.19 -0.51 14.04
N VAL A 36 -9.93 -0.94 14.15
CA VAL A 36 -8.75 -0.08 14.24
C VAL A 36 -7.67 -0.58 13.29
N PRO A 37 -7.89 -0.47 11.96
CA PRO A 37 -7.00 -1.05 10.96
C PRO A 37 -5.58 -0.52 11.02
N SER A 38 -5.36 0.71 11.51
CA SER A 38 -4.02 1.30 11.65
C SER A 38 -3.13 0.65 12.71
N ARG A 39 -3.66 -0.31 13.50
CA ARG A 39 -2.93 -0.97 14.58
C ARG A 39 -2.72 -2.46 14.34
N VAL A 40 -3.44 -3.06 13.41
CA VAL A 40 -3.41 -4.51 13.17
C VAL A 40 -3.27 -4.75 11.68
N SER A 41 -2.25 -5.52 11.34
CA SER A 41 -1.96 -5.99 9.98
C SER A 41 -3.22 -6.49 9.30
N PHE A 42 -3.35 -6.15 8.01
CA PHE A 42 -4.48 -6.60 7.21
C PHE A 42 -4.50 -8.14 7.06
N LEU A 43 -3.34 -8.81 7.17
CA LEU A 43 -3.20 -10.27 7.13
C LEU A 43 -3.83 -10.93 8.33
N SER A 44 -3.40 -10.52 9.53
CA SER A 44 -3.94 -11.03 10.79
C SER A 44 -5.43 -10.71 10.95
N SER A 45 -5.90 -9.69 10.24
CA SER A 45 -7.29 -9.24 10.29
C SER A 45 -8.19 -9.85 9.20
N MET A 46 -7.65 -10.73 8.34
CA MET A 46 -8.36 -11.34 7.20
C MET A 46 -8.92 -10.32 6.19
N ARG A 47 -8.38 -9.10 6.15
CA ARG A 47 -8.92 -8.00 5.33
C ARG A 47 -8.55 -8.09 3.84
N TYR A 48 -7.62 -8.99 3.49
CA TYR A 48 -7.29 -9.30 2.09
C TYR A 48 -8.48 -9.85 1.29
N TYR A 49 -9.45 -10.49 1.95
CA TYR A 49 -10.70 -10.91 1.31
C TYR A 49 -11.72 -9.77 1.12
N ALA A 50 -11.61 -8.70 1.91
CA ALA A 50 -12.57 -7.60 1.91
C ALA A 50 -12.21 -6.47 0.92
N GLY A 51 -11.06 -6.57 0.25
CA GLY A 51 -10.56 -5.54 -0.65
C GLY A 51 -10.25 -4.21 0.06
N ASN A 52 -9.95 -4.27 1.37
CA ASN A 52 -9.72 -3.10 2.22
C ASN A 52 -8.36 -3.19 2.95
N TRP A 53 -7.34 -2.58 2.37
CA TRP A 53 -5.99 -2.58 2.91
C TRP A 53 -5.36 -1.19 2.81
N ALA A 54 -4.36 -0.95 3.65
CA ALA A 54 -3.55 0.25 3.59
C ALA A 54 -2.61 0.14 2.40
N TYR A 55 -2.23 1.27 1.81
CA TYR A 55 -1.21 1.29 0.77
C TYR A 55 -0.49 2.64 0.74
N SER A 56 0.52 2.73 -0.11
CA SER A 56 1.18 3.99 -0.39
C SER A 56 1.60 4.09 -1.85
N VAL A 57 1.81 5.32 -2.31
CA VAL A 57 2.41 5.66 -3.60
C VAL A 57 3.67 6.46 -3.33
N TRP A 58 4.73 6.17 -4.06
CA TRP A 58 6.03 6.82 -3.95
C TRP A 58 6.34 7.48 -5.30
N LEU A 59 6.61 8.78 -5.27
CA LEU A 59 6.84 9.62 -6.42
C LEU A 59 8.29 10.11 -6.34
N PHE A 60 9.15 9.55 -7.17
CA PHE A 60 10.56 9.93 -7.27
C PHE A 60 10.75 10.91 -8.43
N ARG A 61 11.17 12.15 -8.17
CA ARG A 61 11.36 13.16 -9.22
C ARG A 61 12.47 12.73 -10.17
N GLY A 62 12.21 12.74 -11.47
CA GLY A 62 13.14 12.32 -12.51
C GLY A 62 13.78 10.96 -12.20
N ASP A 63 15.12 10.94 -12.19
CA ASP A 63 15.93 9.74 -11.94
C ASP A 63 16.30 9.54 -10.45
N SER A 64 15.66 10.26 -9.52
CA SER A 64 16.06 10.22 -8.09
C SER A 64 15.90 8.84 -7.44
N SER A 65 15.10 7.94 -8.00
CA SER A 65 15.02 6.54 -7.55
C SER A 65 16.37 5.82 -7.61
N LYS A 66 17.32 6.26 -8.45
CA LYS A 66 18.71 5.75 -8.50
C LYS A 66 19.47 5.97 -7.19
N LYS A 67 19.06 6.94 -6.35
CA LYS A 67 19.62 7.12 -5.00
C LYS A 67 19.39 5.88 -4.12
N LEU A 68 18.34 5.10 -4.40
CA LEU A 68 18.11 3.82 -3.73
C LEU A 68 19.23 2.83 -4.06
N ASP A 69 19.69 2.76 -5.32
CA ASP A 69 20.79 1.87 -5.72
C ASP A 69 22.15 2.34 -5.19
N ALA A 70 22.36 3.67 -5.13
CA ALA A 70 23.62 4.24 -4.69
C ALA A 70 23.85 4.16 -3.18
N HIS A 71 22.78 4.21 -2.37
CA HIS A 71 22.91 4.44 -0.93
C HIS A 71 22.30 3.34 -0.04
N LEU A 72 21.45 2.46 -0.57
CA LEU A 72 20.83 1.40 0.23
C LEU A 72 21.44 0.03 -0.07
N THR A 73 21.60 -0.79 0.98
CA THR A 73 21.73 -2.24 0.79
C THR A 73 20.34 -2.82 0.59
N LYS A 74 19.98 -3.09 -0.67
CA LYS A 74 18.63 -3.52 -1.07
C LYS A 74 18.55 -5.02 -1.26
N ALA A 75 17.34 -5.56 -1.07
CA ALA A 75 17.05 -6.97 -1.34
C ALA A 75 17.09 -7.30 -2.84
N ALA A 76 16.77 -6.34 -3.70
CA ALA A 76 16.80 -6.51 -5.16
C ALA A 76 17.20 -5.21 -5.91
N PRO A 77 17.61 -5.32 -7.18
CA PRO A 77 17.72 -4.18 -8.10
C PRO A 77 16.37 -3.48 -8.31
N ARG A 78 16.35 -2.31 -8.97
CA ARG A 78 15.08 -1.68 -9.34
C ARG A 78 14.32 -2.53 -10.37
N LEU A 79 12.99 -2.41 -10.42
CA LEU A 79 12.17 -3.28 -11.27
C LEU A 79 12.50 -3.23 -12.76
N PRO A 80 12.74 -2.06 -13.39
CA PRO A 80 13.18 -2.03 -14.78
C PRO A 80 14.45 -2.87 -15.00
N GLU A 81 15.41 -2.84 -14.08
CA GLU A 81 16.66 -3.61 -14.17
C GLU A 81 16.43 -5.12 -14.02
N GLN A 82 15.48 -5.53 -13.18
CA GLN A 82 15.10 -6.94 -13.05
C GLN A 82 14.45 -7.49 -14.32
N LEU A 83 13.72 -6.64 -15.06
CA LEU A 83 12.95 -7.04 -16.24
C LEU A 83 13.72 -6.91 -17.57
N ARG A 84 14.71 -6.03 -17.65
CA ARG A 84 15.57 -5.82 -18.83
C ARG A 84 16.18 -7.08 -19.47
N PRO A 85 16.54 -8.14 -18.72
CA PRO A 85 17.02 -9.38 -19.34
C PRO A 85 15.95 -10.13 -20.14
N PHE A 86 14.66 -9.78 -19.96
CA PHE A 86 13.52 -10.54 -20.47
C PHE A 86 12.60 -9.73 -21.38
N LEU A 87 12.57 -8.41 -21.23
CA LEU A 87 11.62 -7.50 -21.88
C LEU A 87 12.34 -6.27 -22.43
N ASP A 88 11.82 -5.72 -23.53
CA ASP A 88 12.22 -4.40 -24.04
C ASP A 88 11.61 -3.27 -23.18
N ASP A 89 12.09 -2.03 -23.38
CA ASP A 89 11.69 -0.88 -22.55
C ASP A 89 10.18 -0.55 -22.65
N GLU A 90 9.56 -0.79 -23.81
CA GLU A 90 8.12 -0.60 -24.00
C GLU A 90 7.32 -1.64 -23.20
N ALA A 91 7.70 -2.92 -23.28
CA ALA A 91 7.07 -3.99 -22.54
C ALA A 91 7.30 -3.87 -21.02
N ILE A 92 8.45 -3.36 -20.58
CA ILE A 92 8.71 -3.02 -19.17
C ILE A 92 7.72 -1.96 -18.70
N THR A 93 7.61 -0.86 -19.43
CA THR A 93 6.72 0.26 -19.10
C THR A 93 5.25 -0.21 -19.04
N ALA A 94 4.82 -1.00 -20.04
CA ALA A 94 3.48 -1.57 -20.07
C ALA A 94 3.25 -2.54 -18.90
N THR A 95 4.26 -3.32 -18.51
CA THR A 95 4.17 -4.27 -17.39
C THR A 95 4.05 -3.56 -16.05
N LEU A 96 4.87 -2.54 -15.80
CA LEU A 96 4.81 -1.76 -14.55
C LEU A 96 3.51 -0.94 -14.45
N SER A 97 3.03 -0.42 -15.58
CA SER A 97 1.74 0.29 -15.66
C SER A 97 0.55 -0.56 -15.21
N LYS A 98 0.62 -1.90 -15.31
CA LYS A 98 -0.44 -2.79 -14.80
C LYS A 98 -0.64 -2.66 -13.29
N VAL A 99 0.41 -2.35 -12.53
CA VAL A 99 0.31 -2.15 -11.07
C VAL A 99 -0.45 -0.86 -10.77
N VAL A 100 -0.16 0.21 -11.51
CA VAL A 100 -0.90 1.48 -11.42
C VAL A 100 -2.37 1.28 -11.81
N GLY A 101 -2.63 0.57 -12.91
CA GLY A 101 -3.97 0.20 -13.35
C GLY A 101 -4.72 -0.62 -12.30
N PHE A 102 -4.06 -1.62 -11.70
CA PHE A 102 -4.60 -2.40 -10.59
C PHE A 102 -5.02 -1.49 -9.42
N ARG A 103 -4.17 -0.54 -9.02
CA ARG A 103 -4.49 0.40 -7.94
C ARG A 103 -5.71 1.25 -8.30
N ALA A 104 -5.75 1.81 -9.49
CA ALA A 104 -6.85 2.66 -9.97
C ALA A 104 -8.20 1.93 -9.99
N MET A 105 -8.22 0.63 -10.29
CA MET A 105 -9.44 -0.18 -10.32
C MET A 105 -10.05 -0.46 -8.93
N HIS A 106 -9.29 -0.29 -7.84
CA HIS A 106 -9.80 -0.47 -6.48
C HIS A 106 -10.43 0.82 -5.96
N LEU A 107 -11.54 0.68 -5.23
CA LEU A 107 -12.34 1.82 -4.75
C LEU A 107 -11.49 2.84 -3.97
N HIS A 108 -10.68 2.38 -3.02
CA HIS A 108 -9.82 3.24 -2.24
C HIS A 108 -8.71 3.88 -3.09
N GLY A 109 -8.27 3.22 -4.18
CA GLY A 109 -7.28 3.75 -5.12
C GLY A 109 -7.75 5.00 -5.87
N ARG A 110 -9.06 5.14 -6.07
CA ARG A 110 -9.66 6.33 -6.71
C ARG A 110 -9.40 7.63 -5.96
N CYS A 111 -9.08 7.56 -4.67
CA CYS A 111 -8.69 8.77 -3.92
C CYS A 111 -7.45 9.45 -4.50
N LEU A 112 -6.58 8.70 -5.20
CA LEU A 112 -5.37 9.24 -5.81
C LEU A 112 -5.66 10.32 -6.86
N GLN A 113 -6.84 10.32 -7.49
CA GLN A 113 -7.23 11.39 -8.42
C GLN A 113 -7.28 12.76 -7.73
N ALA A 114 -7.64 12.80 -6.44
CA ALA A 114 -7.64 14.02 -5.63
C ALA A 114 -6.31 14.26 -4.89
N LEU A 115 -5.54 13.20 -4.60
CA LEU A 115 -4.32 13.30 -3.80
C LEU A 115 -3.06 13.53 -4.63
N LEU A 116 -2.96 13.00 -5.85
CA LEU A 116 -1.79 13.21 -6.72
C LEU A 116 -1.57 14.68 -7.06
N PRO A 117 -2.60 15.47 -7.47
CA PRO A 117 -2.43 16.91 -7.75
C PRO A 117 -2.07 17.74 -6.49
N LYS A 118 -2.30 17.19 -5.29
CA LYS A 118 -1.87 17.82 -4.02
C LYS A 118 -0.43 17.48 -3.67
N ALA A 119 0.04 16.31 -4.08
CA ALA A 119 1.37 15.83 -3.73
C ALA A 119 2.46 16.46 -4.61
N VAL A 120 2.18 16.60 -5.91
CA VAL A 120 3.10 17.09 -6.95
C VAL A 120 2.35 17.95 -7.97
N ASP A 121 3.04 18.93 -8.55
CA ASP A 121 2.45 19.85 -9.54
C ASP A 121 2.22 19.17 -10.89
N ASN A 122 3.19 18.38 -11.34
CA ASN A 122 3.13 17.59 -12.57
C ASN A 122 3.59 16.15 -12.27
N ILE A 123 2.72 15.17 -12.52
CA ILE A 123 3.02 13.76 -12.25
C ILE A 123 4.04 13.18 -13.24
N ASP A 124 4.10 13.71 -14.46
CA ASP A 124 4.98 13.20 -15.52
C ASP A 124 6.47 13.46 -15.22
N ASP A 125 6.75 14.39 -14.30
CA ASP A 125 8.11 14.66 -13.81
C ASP A 125 8.57 13.63 -12.76
N TYR A 126 7.74 12.65 -12.42
CA TYR A 126 7.98 11.69 -11.35
C TYR A 126 7.86 10.24 -11.83
N GLU A 127 8.82 9.40 -11.44
CA GLU A 127 8.66 7.95 -11.46
C GLU A 127 7.66 7.54 -10.37
N TYR A 128 6.49 7.07 -10.81
CA TYR A 128 5.44 6.54 -9.95
C TYR A 128 5.72 5.08 -9.60
N LEU A 129 5.83 4.76 -8.30
CA LEU A 129 5.91 3.39 -7.81
C LEU A 129 4.85 3.14 -6.73
N ASP A 130 4.14 2.01 -6.83
CA ASP A 130 3.33 1.51 -5.70
C ASP A 130 4.27 1.09 -4.56
N GLY A 131 3.89 1.38 -3.32
CA GLY A 131 4.69 1.09 -2.13
C GLY A 131 5.04 -0.38 -1.96
N GLU A 132 4.21 -1.30 -2.48
CA GLU A 132 4.53 -2.73 -2.50
C GLU A 132 5.79 -3.02 -3.34
N LEU A 133 5.98 -2.29 -4.44
CA LEU A 133 7.17 -2.45 -5.27
C LEU A 133 8.41 -1.91 -4.54
N VAL A 134 8.28 -0.77 -3.86
CA VAL A 134 9.35 -0.19 -3.04
C VAL A 134 9.73 -1.14 -1.89
N ALA A 135 8.75 -1.70 -1.18
CA ALA A 135 8.97 -2.67 -0.11
C ALA A 135 9.69 -3.93 -0.60
N GLY A 136 9.27 -4.45 -1.76
CA GLY A 136 9.92 -5.60 -2.41
C GLY A 136 11.38 -5.32 -2.78
N ILE A 137 11.69 -4.13 -3.31
CA ILE A 137 13.05 -3.75 -3.67
C ILE A 137 13.91 -3.54 -2.41
N VAL A 138 13.43 -2.75 -1.45
CA VAL A 138 14.23 -2.28 -0.32
C VAL A 138 14.35 -3.33 0.79
N VAL A 139 13.24 -3.95 1.18
CA VAL A 139 13.17 -4.86 2.35
C VAL A 139 13.08 -6.33 1.92
N GLY A 140 12.67 -6.61 0.67
CA GLY A 140 12.49 -7.98 0.18
C GLY A 140 11.16 -8.61 0.59
N TRP A 141 10.18 -7.79 1.01
CA TRP A 141 8.85 -8.26 1.40
C TRP A 141 7.76 -7.34 0.84
N ASN A 142 6.85 -7.93 0.07
CA ASN A 142 5.68 -7.26 -0.50
C ASN A 142 4.49 -8.23 -0.51
N PHE A 143 3.51 -8.01 0.37
CA PHE A 143 2.37 -8.90 0.53
C PHE A 143 1.11 -8.14 0.92
N GLY A 144 0.88 -6.96 0.33
CA GLY A 144 -0.32 -6.14 0.55
C GLY A 144 -0.34 -5.39 1.88
N GLU A 145 0.80 -5.33 2.59
CA GLU A 145 0.92 -4.74 3.91
C GLU A 145 1.37 -3.28 3.82
N GLY A 146 0.39 -2.38 3.68
CA GLY A 146 0.64 -0.95 3.60
C GLY A 146 1.32 -0.33 4.82
N HIS A 147 1.28 -0.98 5.99
CA HIS A 147 2.01 -0.50 7.16
C HIS A 147 3.52 -0.72 7.04
N LEU A 148 3.97 -1.69 6.22
CA LEU A 148 5.39 -1.94 5.99
C LEU A 148 6.05 -0.82 5.17
N HIS A 149 5.35 -0.29 4.18
CA HIS A 149 5.83 0.79 3.32
C HIS A 149 5.20 2.14 3.65
N ASN A 150 5.09 2.43 4.94
CA ASN A 150 4.59 3.70 5.48
C ASN A 150 5.74 4.65 5.89
N MET A 151 5.44 5.70 6.66
CA MET A 151 6.38 6.70 7.18
C MET A 151 7.64 6.13 7.84
N GLN A 152 7.58 4.93 8.45
CA GLN A 152 8.77 4.31 9.01
C GLN A 152 9.78 3.98 7.92
N LEU A 153 9.35 3.32 6.84
CA LEU A 153 10.21 3.00 5.71
C LEU A 153 10.69 4.28 5.02
N LEU A 154 9.82 5.28 4.86
CA LEU A 154 10.21 6.58 4.27
C LEU A 154 11.34 7.24 5.07
N ARG A 155 11.23 7.29 6.40
CA ARG A 155 12.28 7.86 7.25
C ARG A 155 13.58 7.09 7.15
N SER A 156 13.53 5.76 7.19
CA SER A 156 14.73 4.93 7.07
C SER A 156 15.41 5.08 5.71
N ILE A 157 14.64 5.22 4.63
CA ILE A 157 15.17 5.51 3.29
C ILE A 157 15.77 6.92 3.26
N GLN A 158 15.08 7.93 3.81
CA GLN A 158 15.59 9.30 3.83
C GLN A 158 16.92 9.41 4.60
N GLU A 159 17.03 8.78 5.76
CA GLU A 159 18.24 8.80 6.61
C GLU A 159 19.50 8.32 5.86
N GLN A 160 19.32 7.50 4.83
CA GLN A 160 20.42 6.91 4.06
C GLN A 160 20.60 7.57 2.69
N CYS A 161 19.51 7.91 1.99
CA CYS A 161 19.54 8.46 0.64
C CYS A 161 19.62 9.99 0.58
N ASN A 162 19.25 10.68 1.67
CA ASN A 162 19.27 12.14 1.80
C ASN A 162 18.62 12.85 0.59
N PHE A 163 17.35 12.53 0.31
CA PHE A 163 16.59 13.23 -0.72
C PHE A 163 16.40 14.71 -0.34
N GLU A 164 16.40 15.58 -1.34
CA GLU A 164 16.08 16.99 -1.22
C GLU A 164 14.56 17.20 -1.23
N GLU A 165 14.12 18.40 -0.84
CA GLU A 165 12.69 18.72 -0.82
C GLU A 165 12.05 18.52 -2.20
N GLY A 166 10.99 17.71 -2.25
CA GLY A 166 10.24 17.44 -3.46
C GLY A 166 10.86 16.38 -4.38
N GLU A 167 12.04 15.85 -4.06
CA GLU A 167 12.61 14.72 -4.81
C GLU A 167 11.87 13.41 -4.55
N LEU A 168 11.44 13.16 -3.31
CA LEU A 168 10.65 11.99 -2.96
C LEU A 168 9.39 12.41 -2.18
N ARG A 169 8.24 12.34 -2.85
CA ARG A 169 6.92 12.54 -2.24
C ARG A 169 6.22 11.19 -2.08
N CYS A 170 5.55 10.99 -0.95
CA CYS A 170 4.76 9.79 -0.69
C CYS A 170 3.32 10.15 -0.32
N ILE A 171 2.39 9.33 -0.78
CA ILE A 171 0.99 9.37 -0.39
C ILE A 171 0.69 8.07 0.35
N PHE A 172 0.25 8.15 1.59
CA PHE A 172 -0.17 7.00 2.40
C PHE A 172 -1.68 7.04 2.57
N VAL A 173 -2.35 5.92 2.31
CA VAL A 173 -3.81 5.80 2.46
C VAL A 173 -4.10 4.62 3.36
N GLU A 174 -4.80 4.89 4.45
CA GLU A 174 -5.18 3.88 5.42
C GLU A 174 -6.48 3.19 5.00
N SER A 175 -6.56 1.92 5.37
CA SER A 175 -7.76 1.10 5.29
C SER A 175 -8.95 1.77 5.98
N GLN A 176 -10.16 1.54 5.44
CA GLN A 176 -11.38 2.04 6.06
C GLN A 176 -11.69 1.26 7.35
N PRO A 177 -11.85 1.93 8.51
CA PRO A 177 -12.33 1.27 9.72
C PRO A 177 -13.81 0.91 9.61
N MET A 178 -14.20 -0.24 10.15
CA MET A 178 -15.60 -0.65 10.24
C MET A 178 -16.42 0.38 11.03
N GLY A 179 -17.59 0.75 10.49
CA GLY A 179 -18.44 1.78 11.08
C GLY A 179 -18.00 3.23 10.82
N ARG A 180 -16.91 3.46 10.07
CA ARG A 180 -16.46 4.81 9.68
C ARG A 180 -16.47 4.95 8.16
N PRO A 181 -17.17 5.94 7.58
CA PRO A 181 -17.33 6.05 6.12
C PRO A 181 -16.16 6.76 5.42
N THR A 182 -14.94 6.71 5.96
CA THR A 182 -13.80 7.48 5.47
C THR A 182 -12.49 6.70 5.45
N HIS A 183 -11.67 6.94 4.44
CA HIS A 183 -10.24 6.65 4.48
C HIS A 183 -9.49 7.84 5.10
N SER A 184 -8.44 7.56 5.87
CA SER A 184 -7.47 8.58 6.30
C SER A 184 -6.29 8.54 5.36
N TRP A 185 -5.70 9.69 5.05
CA TRP A 185 -4.55 9.79 4.17
C TRP A 185 -3.54 10.81 4.67
N THR A 186 -2.29 10.64 4.24
CA THR A 186 -1.16 11.50 4.56
C THR A 186 -0.32 11.71 3.30
N ILE A 187 0.05 12.95 3.02
CA ILE A 187 1.06 13.29 2.03
C ILE A 187 2.33 13.70 2.78
N ALA A 188 3.45 13.08 2.45
CA ALA A 188 4.73 13.38 3.04
C ALA A 188 5.79 13.63 1.97
N ASP A 189 6.82 14.33 2.39
CA ASP A 189 8.08 14.48 1.72
C ASP A 189 9.15 13.75 2.51
N ALA A 190 10.11 13.14 1.81
CA ALA A 190 11.22 12.50 2.49
C ALA A 190 12.04 13.51 3.31
N ALA A 191 12.35 14.69 2.77
CA ALA A 191 13.21 15.68 3.41
C ALA A 191 12.51 16.49 4.51
N THR A 192 11.27 16.92 4.24
CA THR A 192 10.52 17.87 5.11
C THR A 192 9.46 17.20 5.98
N GLY A 193 9.21 15.90 5.79
CA GLY A 193 8.26 15.12 6.59
C GLY A 193 6.81 15.29 6.15
N VAL A 194 5.87 15.21 7.09
CA VAL A 194 4.43 15.28 6.79
C VAL A 194 4.05 16.67 6.32
N ARG A 195 3.45 16.76 5.13
CA ARG A 195 2.97 18.03 4.54
C ARG A 195 1.50 18.26 4.82
N GLU A 196 0.68 17.24 4.58
CA GLU A 196 -0.77 17.34 4.69
C GLU A 196 -1.34 16.00 5.16
N THR A 197 -2.39 16.06 5.96
CA THR A 197 -3.17 14.87 6.33
C THR A 197 -4.64 15.19 6.16
N GLY A 198 -5.45 14.17 5.94
CA GLY A 198 -6.88 14.37 5.83
C GLY A 198 -7.67 13.09 5.80
N LYS A 199 -8.94 13.24 5.47
CA LYS A 199 -9.89 12.15 5.31
C LYS A 199 -10.65 12.34 4.02
N ILE A 200 -11.01 11.23 3.38
CA ILE A 200 -11.87 11.22 2.20
C ILE A 200 -13.03 10.25 2.43
N ARG A 201 -14.25 10.64 2.09
CA ARG A 201 -15.42 9.79 2.28
C ARG A 201 -15.44 8.73 1.19
N VAL A 202 -15.70 7.48 1.59
CA VAL A 202 -15.75 6.35 0.65
C VAL A 202 -16.88 6.53 -0.37
N LYS A 203 -17.99 7.14 0.05
CA LYS A 203 -19.11 7.44 -0.84
C LYS A 203 -18.70 8.31 -2.03
N ASP A 204 -17.85 9.31 -1.80
CA ASP A 204 -17.41 10.22 -2.85
C ASP A 204 -16.54 9.49 -3.91
N LEU A 205 -15.89 8.38 -3.52
CA LEU A 205 -15.08 7.56 -4.43
C LEU A 205 -15.91 6.63 -5.32
N LEU A 206 -17.16 6.33 -4.93
CA LEU A 206 -18.06 5.47 -5.71
C LEU A 206 -18.45 6.14 -7.03
N ASP A 207 -18.58 7.46 -7.01
CA ASP A 207 -18.99 8.28 -8.16
C ASP A 207 -17.85 8.51 -9.17
N LEU A 208 -16.61 8.18 -8.81
CA LEU A 208 -15.44 8.33 -9.67
C LEU A 208 -15.22 7.09 -10.55
N GLN A 209 -14.75 7.29 -11.78
CA GLN A 209 -14.20 6.19 -12.58
C GLN A 209 -12.80 5.81 -12.08
N PRO A 210 -12.28 4.60 -12.39
CA PRO A 210 -10.91 4.23 -12.05
C PRO A 210 -9.86 5.21 -12.61
N TRP A 211 -10.06 5.68 -13.83
CA TRP A 211 -9.26 6.73 -14.46
C TRP A 211 -9.90 8.10 -14.27
N PRO A 212 -9.11 9.19 -14.21
CA PRO A 212 -9.67 10.54 -14.21
C PRO A 212 -10.50 10.76 -15.48
N PRO A 213 -11.59 11.55 -15.40
CA PRO A 213 -12.30 11.96 -16.60
C PRO A 213 -11.32 12.67 -17.53
N MET A 214 -11.37 12.35 -18.82
CA MET A 214 -10.64 13.11 -19.83
C MET A 214 -11.12 14.56 -19.71
N GLU A 215 -10.23 15.51 -19.39
CA GLU A 215 -10.57 16.91 -19.58
C GLU A 215 -10.89 17.08 -21.07
N ASN A 216 -12.07 17.61 -21.37
CA ASN A 216 -12.35 18.07 -22.72
C ASN A 216 -11.33 19.19 -23.00
N SER A 217 -10.32 18.87 -23.80
CA SER A 217 -9.28 19.78 -24.32
C SER A 217 -9.84 21.12 -24.75
#